data_AF-A0A5M9N106-F1
#
_entry.id   AF-A0A5M9N106-F1
#
_cell.length_a   1.000
_cell.length_b   1.000
_cell.length_c   1.000
_cell.angle_alpha   90.00
_cell.angle_beta   90.00
_cell.angle_gamma   90.00
#
_symmetry.space_group_name_H-M   'P 1'
#
loop_
_entity.id
_entity.type
_entity.pdbx_description
1 polymer ?
#
loop_
_entity_poly.entity_id
_entity_poly.type
_entity_poly.pdbx_seq_one_letter_code
_entity_poly.pdbx_strand_id
1 'polypeptide(L)'
;MERVNTIAAIATALGESGISIVRVSGKNSLEIVNKIFRGKNNRTLLDIRSYSMRYGFIVEEKTGELLDEVLVSFMKAPKSYTAENTVEINCHGGILAAKKVLEEVIKSGARMAEPGEFTKRAFLNGRIDLSQAEAIIDIINSKTEISMKTAVQQSKGKISKEVNLLREDLLEIIASIEATVDYPEADLEEITSDEVSLKLKKILNRMDYMLSNAEEGKIIREGLSIVIVGKPNVGKSSLLNSLIMENRAIVTDVPGTTRDVIEEYMNIDGIPVKIIDTAGIRKTDNLVEKIGVKKSKERIDSSDLIILMLDSSKELDDEDEEIINYINDKKII
;
A
#
# COMPACT_ATOMS: atom_id res chain seq x y z
N MET A 1 13.89 6.17 -29.49
CA MET A 1 13.58 7.45 -28.82
C MET A 1 13.99 7.32 -27.36
N GLU A 2 15.19 7.79 -27.01
CA GLU A 2 15.61 7.88 -25.61
C GLU A 2 14.72 8.91 -24.91
N ARG A 3 13.60 8.45 -24.35
CA ARG A 3 12.78 9.27 -23.47
C ARG A 3 13.67 9.68 -22.29
N VAL A 4 13.59 10.94 -21.92
CA VAL A 4 14.08 11.47 -20.64
C VAL A 4 13.62 10.51 -19.53
N ASN A 5 14.53 9.67 -19.03
CA ASN A 5 14.19 8.54 -18.16
C ASN A 5 14.33 8.87 -16.66
N THR A 6 14.75 10.09 -16.31
CA THR A 6 14.86 10.51 -14.90
C THR A 6 13.51 11.04 -14.44
N ILE A 7 12.99 10.47 -13.35
CA ILE A 7 11.70 10.84 -12.76
C ILE A 7 11.87 11.62 -11.47
N ALA A 8 10.91 12.48 -11.18
CA ALA A 8 10.81 13.20 -9.92
C ALA A 8 9.37 13.23 -9.39
N ALA A 9 9.20 13.18 -8.07
CA ALA A 9 7.94 13.48 -7.38
C ALA A 9 8.19 13.89 -5.93
N ILE A 10 7.18 14.48 -5.29
CA ILE A 10 7.15 14.67 -3.84
C ILE A 10 6.86 13.30 -3.21
N ALA A 11 7.74 12.85 -2.33
CA ALA A 11 7.71 11.52 -1.70
C ALA A 11 7.06 11.52 -0.30
N THR A 12 6.82 12.70 0.27
CA THR A 12 6.11 12.90 1.55
C THR A 12 4.65 13.30 1.32
N ALA A 13 3.82 13.16 2.35
CA ALA A 13 2.47 13.71 2.31
C ALA A 13 2.50 15.23 2.06
N LEU A 14 1.59 15.71 1.22
CA LEU A 14 1.39 17.13 0.98
C LEU A 14 0.55 17.72 2.12
N GLY A 15 1.12 18.62 2.90
CA GLY A 15 0.46 19.28 4.02
C GLY A 15 1.41 20.27 4.67
N GLU A 16 1.02 20.85 5.80
CA GLU A 16 1.95 21.61 6.62
C GLU A 16 2.79 20.66 7.47
N SER A 17 4.09 20.64 7.23
CA SER A 17 5.05 19.83 7.98
C SER A 17 6.39 20.55 8.12
N GLY A 18 7.29 20.03 8.95
CA GLY A 18 8.64 20.56 9.06
C GLY A 18 9.50 20.29 7.80
N ILE A 19 9.24 19.18 7.10
CA ILE A 19 10.07 18.69 5.99
C ILE A 19 9.20 18.08 4.90
N SER A 20 9.54 18.40 3.65
CA SER A 20 9.05 17.71 2.46
C SER A 20 10.22 17.14 1.65
N ILE A 21 10.04 15.97 1.07
CA ILE A 21 11.08 15.30 0.28
C ILE A 21 10.68 15.30 -1.19
N VAL A 22 11.50 15.91 -2.05
CA VAL A 22 11.43 15.71 -3.50
C VAL A 22 12.44 14.64 -3.88
N ARG A 23 11.94 13.48 -4.36
CA ARG A 23 12.77 12.35 -4.77
C ARG A 23 12.97 12.37 -6.28
N VAL A 24 14.20 12.17 -6.74
CA VAL A 24 14.60 12.12 -8.14
C VAL A 24 15.34 10.81 -8.41
N SER A 25 14.90 10.00 -9.39
CA SER A 25 15.52 8.70 -9.73
C SER A 25 15.76 8.57 -11.22
N GLY A 26 16.96 8.09 -11.59
CA GLY A 26 17.35 7.82 -12.96
C GLY A 26 18.82 8.14 -13.20
N LYS A 27 19.34 7.76 -14.37
CA LYS A 27 20.78 7.91 -14.72
C LYS A 27 21.30 9.34 -14.46
N ASN A 28 20.49 10.35 -14.78
CA ASN A 28 20.88 11.77 -14.74
C ASN A 28 20.40 12.49 -13.47
N SER A 29 19.90 11.77 -12.45
CA SER A 29 19.34 12.39 -11.23
C SER A 29 20.32 13.34 -10.54
N LEU A 30 21.58 12.93 -10.38
CA LEU A 30 22.62 13.75 -9.77
C LEU A 30 22.92 15.00 -10.61
N GLU A 31 23.03 14.86 -11.92
CA GLU A 31 23.34 15.97 -12.84
C GLU A 31 22.20 17.00 -12.89
N ILE A 32 20.95 16.54 -12.93
CA ILE A 32 19.76 17.40 -12.93
C ILE A 32 19.72 18.24 -11.66
N VAL A 33 19.84 17.60 -10.48
CA VAL A 33 19.79 18.32 -9.21
C VAL A 33 21.02 19.22 -9.03
N ASN A 34 22.18 18.83 -9.55
CA ASN A 34 23.40 19.65 -9.49
C ASN A 34 23.27 21.00 -10.20
N LYS A 35 22.52 21.10 -11.30
CA LYS A 35 22.31 22.36 -12.04
C LYS A 35 21.66 23.44 -11.18
N ILE A 36 20.72 23.03 -10.34
CA ILE A 36 19.87 23.89 -9.52
C ILE A 36 20.34 23.99 -8.06
N PHE A 37 21.32 23.18 -7.67
CA PHE A 37 21.86 23.19 -6.31
C PHE A 37 23.04 24.16 -6.18
N ARG A 38 23.09 24.88 -5.06
CA ARG A 38 24.21 25.73 -4.64
C ARG A 38 24.65 25.33 -3.24
N GLY A 39 25.75 24.59 -3.14
CA GLY A 39 26.29 24.16 -1.86
C GLY A 39 27.09 25.23 -1.15
N LYS A 40 27.15 25.14 0.19
CA LYS A 40 28.02 26.00 0.99
C LYS A 40 29.49 25.80 0.58
N ASN A 41 30.29 26.87 0.61
CA ASN A 41 31.71 26.89 0.22
C ASN A 41 31.94 26.43 -1.24
N ASN A 42 31.02 26.75 -2.16
CA ASN A 42 31.09 26.41 -3.59
C ASN A 42 31.22 24.91 -3.89
N ARG A 43 30.81 24.04 -2.95
CA ARG A 43 30.73 22.60 -3.22
C ARG A 43 29.53 22.31 -4.12
N THR A 44 29.74 21.49 -5.14
CA THR A 44 28.67 21.05 -6.07
C THR A 44 27.98 19.81 -5.50
N LEU A 45 27.23 19.03 -6.26
CA LEU A 45 26.81 17.67 -5.90
C LEU A 45 27.66 16.59 -6.59
N LEU A 46 28.50 16.95 -7.56
CA LEU A 46 29.27 15.99 -8.35
C LEU A 46 30.33 15.24 -7.53
N ASP A 47 30.81 15.84 -6.45
CA ASP A 47 31.77 15.26 -5.50
C ASP A 47 31.08 14.66 -4.25
N ILE A 48 29.75 14.52 -4.24
CA ILE A 48 29.04 13.96 -3.08
C ILE A 48 29.31 12.45 -2.97
N ARG A 49 29.56 11.98 -1.74
CA ARG A 49 29.69 10.54 -1.48
C ARG A 49 28.28 9.91 -1.45
N SER A 50 28.13 8.69 -1.97
CA SER A 50 26.90 7.92 -1.79
C SER A 50 26.58 7.75 -0.31
N TYR A 51 25.31 7.81 0.07
CA TYR A 51 24.82 7.77 1.45
C TYR A 51 25.36 8.90 2.34
N SER A 52 25.61 10.08 1.74
CA SER A 52 25.92 11.29 2.49
C SER A 52 24.93 12.41 2.14
N MET A 53 24.88 13.41 3.01
CA MET A 53 24.04 14.60 2.82
C MET A 53 24.92 15.83 2.59
N ARG A 54 24.41 16.75 1.79
CA ARG A 54 25.02 18.05 1.55
C ARG A 54 24.01 19.17 1.76
N TYR A 55 24.42 20.13 2.57
CA TYR A 55 23.67 21.34 2.84
C TYR A 55 23.90 22.39 1.74
N GLY A 56 22.85 23.08 1.35
CA GLY A 56 22.90 24.18 0.39
C GLY A 56 21.52 24.75 0.09
N PHE A 57 21.39 25.33 -1.09
CA PHE A 57 20.17 25.98 -1.55
C PHE A 57 19.76 25.45 -2.91
N ILE A 58 18.46 25.34 -3.15
CA ILE A 58 17.92 25.19 -4.50
C ILE A 58 17.64 26.59 -5.05
N VAL A 59 18.08 26.82 -6.29
CA VAL A 59 17.87 28.07 -7.01
C VAL A 59 17.21 27.78 -8.36
N GLU A 60 16.45 28.75 -8.88
CA GLU A 60 15.96 28.66 -10.26
C GLU A 60 17.12 28.77 -11.25
N GLU A 61 17.21 27.85 -12.21
CA GLU A 61 18.34 27.70 -13.14
C GLU A 61 18.57 28.96 -13.99
N LYS A 62 17.49 29.64 -14.39
CA LYS A 62 17.56 30.80 -15.30
C LYS A 62 17.84 32.12 -14.61
N THR A 63 17.23 32.35 -13.45
CA THR A 63 17.27 33.65 -12.75
C THR A 63 18.28 33.66 -11.61
N GLY A 64 18.63 32.48 -11.07
CA GLY A 64 19.41 32.37 -9.84
C GLY A 64 18.62 32.73 -8.58
N GLU A 65 17.30 32.92 -8.67
CA GLU A 65 16.44 33.19 -7.51
C GLU A 65 16.50 32.01 -6.53
N LEU A 66 16.67 32.31 -5.24
CA LEU A 66 16.69 31.30 -4.19
C LEU A 66 15.27 30.77 -3.95
N LEU A 67 15.08 29.48 -4.16
CA LEU A 67 13.79 28.80 -3.96
C LEU A 67 13.66 28.28 -2.54
N ASP A 68 14.69 27.57 -2.05
CA ASP A 68 14.67 27.02 -0.70
C ASP A 68 16.08 26.66 -0.16
N GLU A 69 16.22 26.61 1.15
CA GLU A 69 17.36 26.04 1.88
C GLU A 69 17.10 24.55 2.13
N VAL A 70 18.05 23.68 1.75
CA VAL A 70 17.81 22.23 1.66
C VAL A 70 18.98 21.38 2.15
N LEU A 71 18.66 20.13 2.49
CA LEU A 71 19.63 19.03 2.59
C LEU A 71 19.42 18.06 1.43
N VAL A 72 20.45 17.85 0.61
CA VAL A 72 20.41 16.91 -0.51
C VAL A 72 21.17 15.63 -0.14
N SER A 73 20.53 14.47 -0.27
CA SER A 73 21.15 13.15 -0.13
C SER A 73 21.33 12.50 -1.51
N PHE A 74 22.38 11.67 -1.65
CA PHE A 74 22.62 10.92 -2.87
C PHE A 74 22.84 9.44 -2.58
N MET A 75 22.10 8.58 -3.30
CA MET A 75 22.29 7.14 -3.32
C MET A 75 22.69 6.70 -4.73
N LYS A 76 23.93 6.25 -4.90
CA LYS A 76 24.46 5.77 -6.18
C LYS A 76 23.92 4.37 -6.50
N ALA A 77 23.56 4.13 -7.76
CA ALA A 77 23.21 2.81 -8.26
C ALA A 77 24.33 1.78 -7.97
N PRO A 78 24.00 0.50 -7.71
CA PRO A 78 22.66 -0.07 -7.54
C PRO A 78 22.10 0.06 -6.12
N LYS A 79 22.83 0.75 -5.23
CA LYS A 79 22.51 0.83 -3.80
C LYS A 79 21.55 1.99 -3.54
N SER A 80 20.32 1.90 -4.03
CA SER A 80 19.25 2.88 -3.80
C SER A 80 17.88 2.18 -3.79
N TYR A 81 16.80 2.91 -3.48
CA TYR A 81 15.45 2.33 -3.47
C TYR A 81 15.02 1.79 -4.83
N THR A 82 15.32 2.49 -5.92
CA THR A 82 14.99 2.05 -7.29
C THR A 82 16.08 1.20 -7.93
N ALA A 83 17.22 1.00 -7.25
CA ALA A 83 18.49 0.52 -7.81
C ALA A 83 19.08 1.40 -8.93
N GLU A 84 18.56 2.62 -9.13
CA GLU A 84 19.16 3.64 -10.00
C GLU A 84 19.87 4.72 -9.18
N ASN A 85 20.58 5.66 -9.82
CA ASN A 85 21.03 6.85 -9.11
C ASN A 85 19.79 7.60 -8.59
N THR A 86 19.73 7.82 -7.28
CA THR A 86 18.62 8.49 -6.61
C THR A 86 19.13 9.66 -5.78
N VAL A 87 18.48 10.80 -5.92
CA VAL A 87 18.73 12.02 -5.13
C VAL A 87 17.46 12.35 -4.36
N GLU A 88 17.57 12.72 -3.09
CA GLU A 88 16.46 13.25 -2.31
C GLU A 88 16.79 14.66 -1.84
N ILE A 89 15.88 15.58 -2.11
CA ILE A 89 15.96 16.99 -1.70
C ILE A 89 15.01 17.16 -0.52
N ASN A 90 15.57 17.33 0.68
CA ASN A 90 14.81 17.65 1.88
C ASN A 90 14.66 19.17 1.95
N CYS A 91 13.47 19.64 1.60
CA CYS A 91 13.07 21.04 1.58
C CYS A 91 12.10 21.33 2.73
N HIS A 92 11.78 22.59 2.96
CA HIS A 92 10.78 22.95 3.97
C HIS A 92 9.42 22.35 3.60
N GLY A 93 8.69 21.86 4.61
CA GLY A 93 7.46 21.11 4.43
C GLY A 93 6.24 21.92 3.95
N GLY A 94 6.42 23.18 3.55
CA GLY A 94 5.33 23.97 2.95
C GLY A 94 4.97 23.46 1.56
N ILE A 95 3.67 23.35 1.26
CA ILE A 95 3.15 22.89 -0.04
C ILE A 95 3.77 23.67 -1.21
N LEU A 96 3.92 25.00 -1.06
CA LEU A 96 4.49 25.85 -2.09
C LEU A 96 5.99 25.60 -2.29
N ALA A 97 6.75 25.44 -1.20
CA ALA A 97 8.19 25.17 -1.26
C ALA A 97 8.47 23.85 -2.00
N ALA A 98 7.79 22.77 -1.59
CA ALA A 98 7.90 21.47 -2.22
C ALA A 98 7.54 21.48 -3.72
N LYS A 99 6.46 22.18 -4.08
CA LYS A 99 6.04 22.33 -5.49
C LYS A 99 7.06 23.12 -6.32
N LYS A 100 7.56 24.25 -5.82
CA LYS A 100 8.59 25.05 -6.52
C LYS A 100 9.86 24.24 -6.76
N VAL A 101 10.34 23.50 -5.75
CA VAL A 101 11.51 22.62 -5.90
C VAL A 101 11.25 21.53 -6.94
N LEU A 102 10.09 20.86 -6.90
CA LEU A 102 9.73 19.84 -7.90
C LEU A 102 9.64 20.41 -9.31
N GLU A 103 8.98 21.56 -9.49
CA GLU A 103 8.86 22.24 -10.78
C GLU A 103 10.25 22.56 -11.36
N GLU A 104 11.17 23.01 -10.52
CA GLU A 104 12.52 23.32 -10.94
C GLU A 104 13.30 22.07 -11.36
N VAL A 105 13.18 20.97 -10.61
CA VAL A 105 13.75 19.66 -11.00
C VAL A 105 13.21 19.18 -12.36
N ILE A 106 11.91 19.39 -12.63
CA ILE A 106 11.29 19.03 -13.91
C ILE A 106 11.84 19.91 -15.04
N LYS A 107 11.89 21.24 -14.84
CA LYS A 107 12.46 22.18 -15.82
C LYS A 107 13.92 21.84 -16.18
N SER A 108 14.72 21.39 -15.21
CA SER A 108 16.14 21.05 -15.43
C SER A 108 16.40 19.68 -16.08
N GLY A 109 15.34 18.92 -16.37
CA GLY A 109 15.40 17.73 -17.23
C GLY A 109 14.87 16.43 -16.62
N ALA A 110 14.16 16.46 -15.49
CA ALA A 110 13.37 15.31 -15.02
C ALA A 110 11.95 15.34 -15.61
N ARG A 111 11.25 14.21 -15.57
CA ARG A 111 9.80 14.16 -15.78
C ARG A 111 9.06 13.85 -14.49
N MET A 112 7.78 14.18 -14.43
CA MET A 112 6.91 13.74 -13.33
C MET A 112 6.85 12.20 -13.30
N ALA A 113 6.96 11.62 -12.11
CA ALA A 113 6.76 10.18 -11.92
C ALA A 113 5.28 9.80 -12.03
N GLU A 114 5.00 8.61 -12.57
CA GLU A 114 3.67 8.01 -12.52
C GLU A 114 3.38 7.42 -11.12
N PRO A 115 2.09 7.19 -10.76
CA PRO A 115 1.75 6.49 -9.52
C PRO A 115 2.46 5.14 -9.40
N GLY A 116 3.13 4.91 -8.28
CA GLY A 116 3.87 3.67 -8.02
C GLY A 116 5.16 3.48 -8.83
N GLU A 117 5.58 4.46 -9.64
CA GLU A 117 6.67 4.25 -10.59
C GLU A 117 8.03 3.97 -9.93
N PHE A 118 8.34 4.60 -8.79
CA PHE A 118 9.59 4.31 -8.05
C PHE A 118 9.64 2.84 -7.62
N THR A 119 8.54 2.31 -7.09
CA THR A 119 8.44 0.90 -6.67
C THR A 119 8.47 -0.03 -7.88
N LYS A 120 7.79 0.32 -8.98
CA LYS A 120 7.86 -0.40 -10.25
C LYS A 120 9.30 -0.50 -10.77
N ARG A 121 10.10 0.58 -10.68
CA ARG A 121 11.52 0.55 -11.08
C ARG A 121 12.36 -0.32 -10.16
N ALA A 122 12.11 -0.30 -8.85
CA ALA A 122 12.77 -1.20 -7.91
C ALA A 122 12.53 -2.68 -8.29
N PHE A 123 11.30 -3.01 -8.67
CA PHE A 123 10.92 -4.33 -9.18
C PHE A 123 11.62 -4.67 -10.50
N LEU A 124 11.52 -3.80 -11.52
CA LEU A 124 12.12 -4.02 -12.84
C LEU A 124 13.65 -4.14 -12.79
N ASN A 125 14.31 -3.48 -11.84
CA ASN A 125 15.75 -3.58 -11.62
C ASN A 125 16.15 -4.77 -10.72
N GLY A 126 15.20 -5.65 -10.37
CA GLY A 126 15.46 -6.87 -9.60
C GLY A 126 15.85 -6.63 -8.14
N ARG A 127 15.60 -5.43 -7.59
CA ARG A 127 15.88 -5.14 -6.18
C ARG A 127 14.85 -5.77 -5.25
N ILE A 128 13.60 -5.83 -5.71
CA ILE A 128 12.46 -6.43 -5.02
C ILE A 128 11.65 -7.27 -6.01
N ASP A 129 10.90 -8.25 -5.53
CA ASP A 129 9.87 -8.93 -6.33
C ASP A 129 8.47 -8.29 -6.15
N LEU A 130 7.47 -8.86 -6.83
CA LEU A 130 6.10 -8.34 -6.81
C LEU A 130 5.45 -8.44 -5.43
N SER A 131 5.67 -9.53 -4.71
CA SER A 131 5.09 -9.73 -3.37
C SER A 131 5.66 -8.73 -2.35
N GLN A 132 6.94 -8.37 -2.50
CA GLN A 132 7.58 -7.33 -1.71
C GLN A 132 7.10 -5.93 -2.10
N ALA A 133 6.82 -5.68 -3.38
CA ALA A 133 6.26 -4.41 -3.85
C ALA A 133 4.85 -4.17 -3.31
N GLU A 134 3.99 -5.20 -3.31
CA GLU A 134 2.66 -5.16 -2.70
C GLU A 134 2.74 -4.87 -1.19
N ALA A 135 3.65 -5.56 -0.49
CA ALA A 135 3.85 -5.38 0.94
C ALA A 135 4.25 -3.94 1.33
N ILE A 136 4.92 -3.19 0.46
CA ILE A 136 5.26 -1.78 0.72
C ILE A 136 3.99 -0.92 0.80
N ILE A 137 3.01 -1.19 -0.07
CA ILE A 137 1.71 -0.49 -0.04
C ILE A 137 0.95 -0.87 1.24
N ASP A 138 1.00 -2.15 1.62
CA ASP A 138 0.35 -2.65 2.83
C ASP A 138 0.95 -2.02 4.10
N ILE A 139 2.26 -1.78 4.16
CA ILE A 139 2.90 -1.05 5.27
C ILE A 139 2.35 0.39 5.36
N ILE A 140 2.28 1.09 4.22
CA ILE A 140 1.83 2.49 4.17
C ILE A 140 0.36 2.61 4.59
N ASN A 141 -0.47 1.66 4.18
CA ASN A 141 -1.91 1.68 4.42
C ASN A 141 -2.35 0.99 5.71
N SER A 142 -1.44 0.28 6.40
CA SER A 142 -1.74 -0.49 7.61
C SER A 142 -2.50 0.34 8.65
N LYS A 143 -3.54 -0.28 9.23
CA LYS A 143 -4.44 0.34 10.22
C LYS A 143 -4.29 -0.27 11.61
N THR A 144 -3.62 -1.41 11.71
CA THR A 144 -3.40 -2.14 12.97
C THR A 144 -1.95 -2.58 13.07
N GLU A 145 -1.48 -2.83 14.29
CA GLU A 145 -0.11 -3.30 14.51
C GLU A 145 0.14 -4.67 13.87
N ILE A 146 -0.87 -5.57 13.91
CA ILE A 146 -0.77 -6.90 13.30
C ILE A 146 -0.64 -6.79 11.77
N SER A 147 -1.48 -6.00 11.11
CA SER A 147 -1.40 -5.78 9.66
C SER A 147 -0.05 -5.18 9.25
N MET A 148 0.44 -4.18 9.99
CA MET A 148 1.76 -3.58 9.77
C MET A 148 2.89 -4.62 9.92
N LYS A 149 2.87 -5.41 11.00
CA LYS A 149 3.90 -6.43 11.26
C LYS A 149 3.93 -7.51 10.18
N THR A 150 2.77 -7.95 9.72
CA THR A 150 2.64 -8.92 8.61
C THR A 150 3.22 -8.35 7.32
N ALA A 151 2.86 -7.11 6.96
CA ALA A 151 3.39 -6.43 5.78
C ALA A 151 4.91 -6.23 5.84
N VAL A 152 5.47 -5.90 7.01
CA VAL A 152 6.93 -5.83 7.21
C VAL A 152 7.62 -7.18 6.99
N GLN A 153 7.02 -8.29 7.46
CA GLN A 153 7.58 -9.62 7.21
C GLN A 153 7.53 -10.00 5.72
N GLN A 154 6.44 -9.66 5.03
CA GLN A 154 6.31 -9.90 3.59
C GLN A 154 7.30 -9.04 2.78
N SER A 155 7.50 -7.78 3.15
CA SER A 155 8.50 -6.89 2.55
C SER A 155 9.93 -7.45 2.66
N LYS A 156 10.23 -8.23 3.71
CA LYS A 156 11.50 -8.95 3.87
C LYS A 156 11.63 -10.21 2.99
N GLY A 157 10.62 -10.52 2.16
CA GLY A 157 10.67 -11.61 1.18
C GLY A 157 10.24 -12.98 1.71
N LYS A 158 9.40 -13.03 2.77
CA LYS A 158 8.92 -14.30 3.35
C LYS A 158 8.21 -15.17 2.30
N ILE A 159 7.25 -14.59 1.56
CA ILE A 159 6.51 -15.29 0.50
C ILE A 159 7.44 -15.65 -0.65
N SER A 160 8.27 -14.71 -1.08
CA SER A 160 9.26 -14.89 -2.13
C SER A 160 10.16 -16.09 -1.89
N LYS A 161 10.61 -16.28 -0.64
CA LYS A 161 11.45 -17.41 -0.25
C LYS A 161 10.70 -18.73 -0.38
N GLU A 162 9.45 -18.80 0.09
CA GLU A 162 8.63 -20.01 -0.01
C GLU A 162 8.33 -20.36 -1.49
N VAL A 163 7.97 -19.38 -2.30
CA VAL A 163 7.70 -19.57 -3.74
C VAL A 163 8.96 -19.98 -4.49
N ASN A 164 10.12 -19.40 -4.18
CA ASN A 164 11.37 -19.78 -4.83
C ASN A 164 11.80 -21.20 -4.48
N LEU A 165 11.58 -21.66 -3.23
CA LEU A 165 11.85 -23.05 -2.87
C LEU A 165 10.94 -24.02 -3.64
N LEU A 166 9.64 -23.72 -3.76
CA LEU A 166 8.72 -24.52 -4.60
C LEU A 166 9.16 -24.52 -6.07
N ARG A 167 9.64 -23.37 -6.59
CA ARG A 167 10.14 -23.25 -7.96
C ARG A 167 11.42 -24.07 -8.18
N GLU A 168 12.34 -24.07 -7.21
CA GLU A 168 13.56 -24.88 -7.24
C GLU A 168 13.20 -26.37 -7.27
N ASP A 169 12.31 -26.83 -6.39
CA ASP A 169 11.84 -28.22 -6.36
C ASP A 169 11.21 -28.64 -7.70
N LEU A 170 10.42 -27.77 -8.34
CA LEU A 170 9.83 -28.02 -9.65
C LEU A 170 10.87 -28.07 -10.77
N LEU A 171 11.86 -27.18 -10.76
CA LEU A 171 12.93 -27.16 -11.76
C LEU A 171 13.79 -28.42 -11.68
N GLU A 172 14.06 -28.94 -10.47
CA GLU A 172 14.76 -30.22 -10.31
C GLU A 172 13.98 -31.39 -10.91
N ILE A 173 12.65 -31.41 -10.73
CA ILE A 173 11.79 -32.44 -11.33
C ILE A 173 11.83 -32.33 -12.86
N ILE A 174 11.67 -31.12 -13.40
CA ILE A 174 11.72 -30.88 -14.85
C ILE A 174 13.07 -31.34 -15.42
N ALA A 175 14.18 -30.93 -14.81
CA ALA A 175 15.52 -31.30 -15.27
C ALA A 175 15.74 -32.82 -15.23
N SER A 176 15.18 -33.51 -14.23
CA SER A 176 15.27 -34.97 -14.13
C SER A 176 14.50 -35.66 -15.25
N ILE A 177 13.28 -35.19 -15.56
CA ILE A 177 12.45 -35.73 -16.64
C ILE A 177 13.10 -35.45 -18.01
N GLU A 178 13.57 -34.22 -18.24
CA GLU A 178 14.25 -33.84 -19.48
C GLU A 178 15.48 -34.70 -19.73
N ALA A 179 16.31 -34.96 -18.70
CA ALA A 179 17.48 -35.82 -18.83
C ALA A 179 17.12 -37.26 -19.25
N THR A 180 16.07 -37.84 -18.67
CA THR A 180 15.58 -39.19 -19.04
C THR A 180 15.01 -39.23 -20.46
N VAL A 181 14.34 -38.16 -20.92
CA VAL A 181 13.76 -38.08 -22.27
C VAL A 181 14.83 -37.89 -23.34
N ASP A 182 15.81 -37.02 -23.11
CA ASP A 182 16.83 -36.65 -24.11
C ASP A 182 17.95 -37.69 -24.21
N TYR A 183 18.21 -38.47 -23.16
CA TYR A 183 19.32 -39.43 -23.10
C TYR A 183 18.91 -40.80 -22.53
N PRO A 184 17.98 -41.53 -23.17
CA PRO A 184 17.53 -42.85 -22.69
C PRO A 184 18.62 -43.93 -22.70
N GLU A 185 19.72 -43.74 -23.45
CA GLU A 185 20.86 -44.66 -23.50
C GLU A 185 22.02 -44.25 -22.58
N ALA A 186 21.94 -43.09 -21.92
CA ALA A 186 22.92 -42.72 -20.93
C ALA A 186 22.67 -43.53 -19.65
N ASP A 187 23.75 -44.02 -19.03
CA ASP A 187 23.75 -44.80 -17.78
C ASP A 187 23.41 -43.88 -16.56
N LEU A 188 22.34 -43.09 -16.71
CA LEU A 188 21.79 -42.18 -15.73
C LEU A 188 20.77 -42.93 -14.88
N GLU A 189 20.68 -42.60 -13.59
CA GLU A 189 19.59 -43.07 -12.74
C GLU A 189 18.26 -42.52 -13.30
N GLU A 190 17.47 -43.39 -13.95
CA GLU A 190 16.14 -43.04 -14.42
C GLU A 190 15.26 -42.65 -13.23
N ILE A 191 14.72 -41.44 -13.25
CA ILE A 191 13.75 -41.04 -12.22
C ILE A 191 12.46 -41.83 -12.44
N THR A 192 12.02 -42.55 -11.43
CA THR A 192 10.79 -43.34 -11.55
C THR A 192 9.56 -42.43 -11.46
N SER A 193 8.47 -42.83 -12.14
CA SER A 193 7.17 -42.15 -12.02
C SER A 193 6.71 -42.04 -10.55
N ASP A 194 7.02 -43.05 -9.74
CA ASP A 194 6.70 -43.07 -8.31
C ASP A 194 7.49 -42.01 -7.52
N GLU A 195 8.79 -41.82 -7.81
CA GLU A 195 9.61 -40.78 -7.19
C GLU A 195 9.14 -39.38 -7.57
N VAL A 196 8.81 -39.15 -8.85
CA VAL A 196 8.22 -37.88 -9.30
C VAL A 196 6.90 -37.61 -8.58
N SER A 197 6.01 -38.61 -8.51
CA SER A 197 4.73 -38.52 -7.81
C SER A 197 4.90 -38.17 -6.33
N LEU A 198 5.88 -38.77 -5.65
CA LEU A 198 6.21 -38.47 -4.26
C LEU A 198 6.73 -37.03 -4.09
N LYS A 199 7.60 -36.54 -4.98
CA LYS A 199 8.10 -35.16 -4.95
C LYS A 199 6.95 -34.15 -5.18
N LEU A 200 6.10 -34.39 -6.18
CA LEU A 200 4.94 -33.53 -6.46
C LEU A 200 3.94 -33.49 -5.30
N LYS A 201 3.69 -34.62 -4.63
CA LYS A 201 2.84 -34.64 -3.42
C LYS A 201 3.39 -33.76 -2.29
N LYS A 202 4.71 -33.70 -2.11
CA LYS A 202 5.33 -32.81 -1.10
C LYS A 202 5.12 -31.34 -1.45
N ILE A 203 5.27 -30.97 -2.72
CA ILE A 203 5.03 -29.61 -3.23
C ILE A 203 3.56 -29.23 -3.02
N LEU A 204 2.62 -30.09 -3.40
CA LEU A 204 1.18 -29.88 -3.19
C LEU A 204 0.84 -29.67 -1.71
N ASN A 205 1.32 -30.54 -0.82
CA ASN A 205 1.07 -30.39 0.62
C ASN A 205 1.58 -29.05 1.18
N ARG A 206 2.72 -28.55 0.67
CA ARG A 206 3.25 -27.24 1.07
C ARG A 206 2.40 -26.09 0.52
N MET A 207 1.91 -26.20 -0.71
CA MET A 207 0.96 -25.23 -1.29
C MET A 207 -0.36 -25.21 -0.50
N ASP A 208 -0.91 -26.37 -0.17
CA ASP A 208 -2.16 -26.50 0.60
C ASP A 208 -2.01 -25.86 2.00
N TYR A 209 -0.87 -26.06 2.64
CA TYR A 209 -0.56 -25.39 3.91
C TYR A 209 -0.48 -23.86 3.78
N MET A 210 0.05 -23.34 2.67
CA MET A 210 0.07 -21.90 2.42
C MET A 210 -1.34 -21.35 2.17
N LEU A 211 -2.16 -22.11 1.41
CA LEU A 211 -3.53 -21.73 1.07
C LEU A 211 -4.47 -21.78 2.27
N SER A 212 -4.29 -22.72 3.20
CA SER A 212 -5.15 -22.83 4.39
C SER A 212 -5.08 -21.60 5.32
N ASN A 213 -4.00 -20.83 5.24
CA ASN A 213 -3.79 -19.60 6.02
C ASN A 213 -4.12 -18.31 5.24
N ALA A 214 -4.53 -18.42 3.97
CA ALA A 214 -4.70 -17.26 3.09
C ALA A 214 -5.89 -16.37 3.48
N GLU A 215 -6.99 -16.97 3.93
CA GLU A 215 -8.20 -16.23 4.35
C GLU A 215 -7.93 -15.38 5.60
N GLU A 216 -7.27 -15.95 6.61
CA GLU A 216 -6.86 -15.21 7.80
C GLU A 216 -5.89 -14.07 7.45
N GLY A 217 -4.91 -14.34 6.56
CA GLY A 217 -4.01 -13.31 6.06
C GLY A 217 -4.74 -12.17 5.33
N LYS A 218 -5.79 -12.51 4.56
CA LYS A 218 -6.64 -11.51 3.88
C LYS A 218 -7.38 -10.65 4.90
N ILE A 219 -7.99 -11.25 5.93
CA ILE A 219 -8.70 -10.52 6.99
C ILE A 219 -7.75 -9.58 7.76
N ILE A 220 -6.54 -10.04 8.08
CA ILE A 220 -5.53 -9.19 8.73
C ILE A 220 -5.14 -8.01 7.83
N ARG A 221 -5.03 -8.20 6.52
CA ARG A 221 -4.58 -7.17 5.57
C ARG A 221 -5.67 -6.17 5.21
N GLU A 222 -6.82 -6.66 4.77
CA GLU A 222 -7.92 -5.87 4.22
C GLU A 222 -8.91 -5.42 5.30
N GLY A 223 -8.96 -6.16 6.41
CA GLY A 223 -9.93 -5.97 7.46
C GLY A 223 -11.28 -6.60 7.17
N LEU A 224 -12.26 -6.27 8.01
CA LEU A 224 -13.65 -6.65 7.83
C LEU A 224 -14.52 -5.41 7.66
N SER A 225 -15.51 -5.52 6.80
CA SER A 225 -16.56 -4.53 6.62
C SER A 225 -17.80 -4.93 7.43
N ILE A 226 -18.18 -4.07 8.38
CA ILE A 226 -19.34 -4.30 9.24
C ILE A 226 -20.39 -3.24 8.95
N VAL A 227 -21.64 -3.67 8.76
CA VAL A 227 -22.79 -2.78 8.60
C VAL A 227 -23.71 -2.90 9.80
N ILE A 228 -24.14 -1.78 10.35
CA ILE A 228 -25.19 -1.73 11.38
C ILE A 228 -26.54 -1.47 10.70
N VAL A 229 -27.50 -2.35 10.93
CA VAL A 229 -28.85 -2.28 10.37
C VAL A 229 -29.86 -2.19 11.52
N GLY A 230 -30.97 -1.50 11.27
CA GLY A 230 -32.06 -1.34 12.23
C GLY A 230 -32.86 -0.09 11.88
N LYS A 231 -34.01 0.09 12.53
CA LYS A 231 -34.87 1.26 12.29
C LYS A 231 -34.24 2.59 12.68
N PRO A 232 -34.76 3.73 12.19
CA PRO A 232 -34.40 5.04 12.73
C PRO A 232 -34.53 5.07 14.26
N ASN A 233 -33.61 5.76 14.94
CA ASN A 233 -33.62 5.97 16.40
C ASN A 233 -33.47 4.74 17.32
N VAL A 234 -33.19 3.52 16.81
CA VAL A 234 -32.89 2.33 17.64
C VAL A 234 -31.54 2.36 18.36
N GLY A 235 -30.82 3.50 18.32
CA GLY A 235 -29.52 3.66 18.97
C GLY A 235 -28.29 3.34 18.10
N LYS A 236 -28.44 3.13 16.78
CA LYS A 236 -27.32 2.86 15.85
C LYS A 236 -26.15 3.84 16.00
N SER A 237 -26.43 5.13 15.95
CA SER A 237 -25.40 6.18 16.09
C SER A 237 -24.77 6.21 17.47
N SER A 238 -25.52 5.85 18.52
CA SER A 238 -24.99 5.77 19.88
C SER A 238 -24.01 4.61 20.02
N LEU A 239 -24.34 3.43 19.47
CA LEU A 239 -23.45 2.27 19.45
C LEU A 239 -22.18 2.56 18.63
N LEU A 240 -22.34 3.11 17.42
CA LEU A 240 -21.23 3.52 16.55
C LEU A 240 -20.25 4.42 17.29
N ASN A 241 -20.75 5.51 17.87
CA ASN A 241 -19.91 6.45 18.60
C ASN A 241 -19.20 5.78 19.78
N SER A 242 -19.88 4.90 20.54
CA SER A 242 -19.25 4.17 21.64
C SER A 242 -18.11 3.27 21.15
N LEU A 243 -18.36 2.50 20.08
CA LEU A 243 -17.38 1.58 19.50
C LEU A 243 -16.17 2.30 18.93
N ILE A 244 -16.40 3.42 18.24
CA ILE A 244 -15.34 4.26 17.64
C ILE A 244 -14.51 4.94 18.73
N MET A 245 -15.13 5.47 19.78
CA MET A 245 -14.40 6.16 20.85
C MET A 245 -13.46 5.23 21.62
N GLU A 246 -13.86 3.98 21.84
CA GLU A 246 -13.04 2.99 22.56
C GLU A 246 -11.96 2.35 21.69
N ASN A 247 -12.25 2.06 20.43
CA ASN A 247 -11.42 1.20 19.58
C ASN A 247 -10.86 1.90 18.34
N ARG A 248 -10.78 3.23 18.33
CA ARG A 248 -10.27 3.97 17.16
C ARG A 248 -8.91 3.41 16.75
N ALA A 249 -8.80 2.90 15.52
CA ALA A 249 -7.49 2.59 14.97
C ALA A 249 -6.65 3.87 15.01
N ILE A 250 -5.35 3.77 15.34
CA ILE A 250 -4.46 4.93 15.35
C ILE A 250 -4.27 5.37 13.90
N VAL A 251 -5.20 6.18 13.40
CA VAL A 251 -5.07 6.88 12.12
C VAL A 251 -4.59 8.28 12.49
N THR A 252 -3.36 8.60 12.10
CA THR A 252 -2.88 9.97 12.21
C THR A 252 -3.74 10.86 11.34
N ASP A 253 -4.18 12.00 11.90
CA ASP A 253 -4.74 13.11 11.13
C ASP A 253 -3.62 13.64 10.23
N VAL A 254 -3.43 13.04 9.05
CA VAL A 254 -2.53 13.60 8.03
C VAL A 254 -3.30 14.72 7.34
N PRO A 255 -2.89 16.00 7.49
CA PRO A 255 -3.53 17.10 6.78
C PRO A 255 -3.40 16.84 5.28
N GLY A 256 -4.53 16.83 4.55
CA GLY A 256 -4.53 16.73 3.09
C GLY A 256 -4.98 15.41 2.48
N THR A 257 -5.51 14.45 3.25
CA THR A 257 -6.32 13.38 2.64
C THR A 257 -7.60 14.02 2.08
N THR A 258 -7.86 13.74 0.80
CA THR A 258 -8.96 14.34 0.04
C THR A 258 -10.32 14.05 0.69
N ARG A 259 -11.30 14.90 0.35
CA ARG A 259 -12.71 14.98 0.80
C ARG A 259 -13.57 13.73 0.56
N ASP A 260 -12.97 12.57 0.48
CA ASP A 260 -13.68 11.31 0.41
C ASP A 260 -14.12 10.95 1.84
N VAL A 261 -15.31 10.37 1.94
CA VAL A 261 -16.00 9.96 3.17
C VAL A 261 -14.98 9.53 4.22
N ILE A 262 -15.01 10.13 5.42
CA ILE A 262 -14.18 9.68 6.54
C ILE A 262 -14.63 8.25 6.85
N GLU A 263 -14.00 7.27 6.22
CA GLU A 263 -14.21 5.86 6.49
C GLU A 263 -13.50 5.56 7.81
N GLU A 264 -14.28 5.41 8.88
CA GLU A 264 -13.73 5.19 10.21
C GLU A 264 -13.40 3.71 10.39
N TYR A 265 -12.11 3.45 10.64
CA TYR A 265 -11.61 2.12 10.99
C TYR A 265 -11.47 2.03 12.51
N MET A 266 -11.97 0.93 13.07
CA MET A 266 -11.70 0.52 14.43
C MET A 266 -10.74 -0.67 14.43
N ASN A 267 -9.98 -0.82 15.51
CA ASN A 267 -9.11 -1.97 15.73
C ASN A 267 -9.79 -2.91 16.74
N ILE A 268 -10.25 -4.08 16.30
CA ILE A 268 -10.79 -5.11 17.19
C ILE A 268 -9.79 -6.27 17.23
N ASP A 269 -9.14 -6.47 18.38
CA ASP A 269 -8.15 -7.53 18.59
C ASP A 269 -7.06 -7.63 17.51
N GLY A 270 -6.68 -6.49 16.91
CA GLY A 270 -5.67 -6.40 15.87
C GLY A 270 -6.20 -6.50 14.44
N ILE A 271 -7.50 -6.72 14.25
CA ILE A 271 -8.16 -6.72 12.95
C ILE A 271 -8.72 -5.33 12.64
N PRO A 272 -8.39 -4.74 11.48
CA PRO A 272 -9.03 -3.51 11.05
C PRO A 272 -10.49 -3.78 10.69
N VAL A 273 -11.39 -3.02 11.29
CA VAL A 273 -12.83 -3.14 11.07
C VAL A 273 -13.33 -1.82 10.55
N LYS A 274 -13.85 -1.83 9.33
CA LYS A 274 -14.50 -0.69 8.69
C LYS A 274 -15.98 -0.73 9.03
N ILE A 275 -16.45 0.23 9.84
CA ILE A 275 -17.89 0.35 10.07
C ILE A 275 -18.48 1.19 8.95
N ILE A 276 -19.37 0.58 8.16
CA ILE A 276 -20.10 1.24 7.10
C ILE A 276 -21.39 1.78 7.70
N ASP A 277 -21.41 3.07 8.01
CA ASP A 277 -22.61 3.71 8.56
C ASP A 277 -23.73 3.77 7.50
N THR A 278 -24.84 3.08 7.77
CA THR A 278 -26.07 3.16 6.97
C THR A 278 -26.85 4.45 7.23
N ALA A 279 -26.53 5.20 8.30
CA ALA A 279 -27.19 6.44 8.71
C ALA A 279 -26.36 7.72 8.47
N GLY A 280 -25.15 7.60 7.93
CA GLY A 280 -24.16 8.68 7.80
C GLY A 280 -24.26 9.57 6.56
N ILE A 281 -25.48 9.81 6.05
CA ILE A 281 -25.69 11.05 5.29
C ILE A 281 -25.82 12.13 6.36
N ARG A 282 -24.81 12.99 6.48
CA ARG A 282 -24.90 14.26 7.21
C ARG A 282 -26.33 14.80 7.08
N LYS A 283 -26.99 15.08 8.21
CA LYS A 283 -28.29 15.77 8.30
C LYS A 283 -28.55 16.67 7.08
N THR A 284 -29.29 16.17 6.11
CA THR A 284 -29.94 16.99 5.10
C THR A 284 -31.37 16.49 5.00
N ASP A 285 -32.25 17.31 5.55
CA ASP A 285 -33.69 17.13 5.57
C ASP A 285 -34.22 16.94 4.13
N ASN A 286 -35.13 15.98 3.98
CA ASN A 286 -36.08 15.83 2.88
C ASN A 286 -35.52 15.64 1.46
N LEU A 287 -35.37 14.36 1.08
CA LEU A 287 -35.42 13.73 -0.28
C LEU A 287 -34.68 12.37 -0.33
N VAL A 288 -34.13 11.92 0.81
CA VAL A 288 -33.08 10.89 0.90
C VAL A 288 -33.58 9.45 1.07
N GLU A 289 -34.86 9.20 1.36
CA GLU A 289 -35.31 7.86 1.81
C GLU A 289 -35.19 6.74 0.76
N LYS A 290 -35.54 6.96 -0.52
CA LYS A 290 -35.42 5.89 -1.55
C LYS A 290 -33.98 5.62 -2.00
N ILE A 291 -33.14 6.67 -2.07
CA ILE A 291 -31.70 6.53 -2.40
C ILE A 291 -30.96 5.91 -1.20
N GLY A 292 -31.39 6.23 0.03
CA GLY A 292 -30.92 5.63 1.27
C GLY A 292 -31.19 4.13 1.31
N VAL A 293 -32.40 3.68 0.98
CA VAL A 293 -32.74 2.24 0.96
C VAL A 293 -31.88 1.46 -0.04
N LYS A 294 -31.72 1.95 -1.28
CA LYS A 294 -30.90 1.25 -2.29
C LYS A 294 -29.43 1.17 -1.88
N LYS A 295 -28.84 2.27 -1.40
CA LYS A 295 -27.45 2.29 -0.91
C LYS A 295 -27.26 1.45 0.35
N SER A 296 -28.24 1.40 1.25
CA SER A 296 -28.21 0.53 2.41
C SER A 296 -28.22 -0.94 2.00
N LYS A 297 -29.05 -1.31 1.02
CA LYS A 297 -29.05 -2.67 0.44
C LYS A 297 -27.70 -3.04 -0.18
N GLU A 298 -27.14 -2.18 -1.02
CA GLU A 298 -25.80 -2.40 -1.61
C GLU A 298 -24.71 -2.58 -0.55
N ARG A 299 -24.75 -1.78 0.53
CA ARG A 299 -23.80 -1.89 1.64
C ARG A 299 -23.94 -3.19 2.43
N ILE A 300 -25.18 -3.59 2.72
CA ILE A 300 -25.55 -4.86 3.34
C ILE A 300 -25.10 -6.05 2.47
N ASP A 301 -25.18 -5.93 1.14
CA ASP A 301 -24.72 -6.95 0.18
C ASP A 301 -23.20 -7.05 0.12
N SER A 302 -22.50 -5.94 0.31
CA SER A 302 -21.04 -5.90 0.31
C SER A 302 -20.36 -6.15 1.66
N SER A 303 -21.12 -6.28 2.77
CA SER A 303 -20.55 -6.39 4.11
C SER A 303 -20.17 -7.83 4.49
N ASP A 304 -19.06 -7.98 5.22
CA ASP A 304 -18.61 -9.26 5.77
C ASP A 304 -19.45 -9.70 6.98
N LEU A 305 -20.01 -8.73 7.72
CA LEU A 305 -20.83 -8.96 8.90
C LEU A 305 -21.90 -7.87 9.07
N ILE A 306 -23.07 -8.28 9.54
CA ILE A 306 -24.19 -7.39 9.85
C ILE A 306 -24.44 -7.39 11.36
N ILE A 307 -24.60 -6.20 11.94
CA ILE A 307 -25.09 -6.03 13.31
C ILE A 307 -26.53 -5.56 13.21
N LEU A 308 -27.48 -6.39 13.65
CA LEU A 308 -28.89 -6.01 13.70
C LEU A 308 -29.20 -5.36 15.05
N MET A 309 -29.65 -4.10 15.02
CA MET A 309 -30.10 -3.37 16.21
C MET A 309 -31.62 -3.27 16.25
N LEU A 310 -32.20 -3.84 17.31
CA LEU A 310 -33.62 -3.82 17.61
C LEU A 310 -33.86 -3.07 18.94
N ASP A 311 -34.93 -2.29 19.00
CA ASP A 311 -35.32 -1.56 20.21
C ASP A 311 -36.05 -2.51 21.17
N SER A 312 -35.39 -2.89 22.27
CA SER A 312 -35.96 -3.80 23.27
C SER A 312 -37.12 -3.21 24.07
N SER A 313 -37.40 -1.91 23.94
CA SER A 313 -38.54 -1.26 24.60
C SER A 313 -39.87 -1.41 23.85
N LYS A 314 -39.84 -2.00 22.65
CA LYS A 314 -41.02 -2.18 21.77
C LYS A 314 -41.12 -3.63 21.31
N GLU A 315 -42.35 -4.03 20.98
CA GLU A 315 -42.55 -5.25 20.21
C GLU A 315 -42.06 -5.06 18.77
N LEU A 316 -41.66 -6.15 18.12
CA LEU A 316 -41.28 -6.15 16.71
C LEU A 316 -42.51 -5.80 15.87
N ASP A 317 -42.31 -4.96 14.85
CA ASP A 317 -43.34 -4.66 13.86
C ASP A 317 -42.88 -5.09 12.46
N ASP A 318 -43.77 -4.92 11.48
CA ASP A 318 -43.59 -5.32 10.08
C ASP A 318 -42.25 -4.84 9.48
N GLU A 319 -41.75 -3.65 9.82
CA GLU A 319 -40.50 -3.13 9.29
C GLU A 319 -39.26 -3.82 9.90
N ASP A 320 -39.34 -4.29 11.16
CA ASP A 320 -38.28 -5.13 11.73
C ASP A 320 -38.27 -6.50 11.05
N GLU A 321 -39.45 -7.09 10.81
CA GLU A 321 -39.59 -8.35 10.10
C GLU A 321 -39.07 -8.26 8.66
N GLU A 322 -39.36 -7.17 7.94
CA GLU A 322 -38.82 -6.92 6.60
C GLU A 322 -37.28 -6.88 6.59
N ILE A 323 -36.68 -6.19 7.56
CA ILE A 323 -35.22 -6.11 7.70
C ILE A 323 -34.63 -7.50 7.98
N ILE A 324 -35.19 -8.22 8.97
CA ILE A 324 -34.75 -9.57 9.36
C ILE A 324 -34.82 -10.53 8.15
N ASN A 325 -35.94 -10.52 7.43
CA ASN A 325 -36.14 -11.34 6.24
C ASN A 325 -35.14 -10.98 5.13
N TYR A 326 -34.78 -9.71 4.97
CA TYR A 326 -33.82 -9.27 3.97
C TYR A 326 -32.38 -9.74 4.26
N ILE A 327 -32.00 -9.88 5.53
CA ILE A 327 -30.62 -10.21 5.92
C ILE A 327 -30.41 -11.70 6.25
N ASN A 328 -31.45 -12.51 6.35
CA ASN A 328 -31.44 -13.88 6.91
C ASN A 328 -30.33 -14.82 6.35
N ASP A 329 -29.94 -14.68 5.08
CA ASP A 329 -28.90 -15.52 4.46
C ASP A 329 -27.45 -15.01 4.70
N LYS A 330 -27.26 -14.06 5.61
CA LYS A 330 -25.97 -13.38 5.85
C LYS A 330 -25.42 -13.68 7.24
N LYS A 331 -24.14 -13.37 7.43
CA LYS A 331 -23.51 -13.42 8.76
C LYS A 331 -24.04 -12.26 9.60
N ILE A 332 -24.82 -12.56 10.63
CA ILE A 332 -25.50 -11.57 11.49
C ILE A 332 -25.08 -11.80 12.94
N ILE A 333 -24.92 -10.69 13.68
CA ILE A 333 -24.89 -10.63 15.15
C ILE A 333 -26.15 -9.93 15.63
#